data_AF-K3WY64-F1
#
_entry.id   AF-K3WY64-F1
#
_cell.length_a   1.000
_cell.length_b   1.000
_cell.length_c   1.000
_cell.angle_alpha   90.00
_cell.angle_beta   90.00
_cell.angle_gamma   90.00
#
_symmetry.space_group_name_H-M   'P 1'
#
loop_
_entity.id
_entity.type
_entity.pdbx_description
1 polymer ?
#
loop_
_entity_poly.entity_id
_entity_poly.type
_entity_poly.pdbx_seq_one_letter_code
_entity_poly.pdbx_strand_id
1 'polypeptide(L)'
;MEPEASMDAPATATANGNGADDKYAAESFPDRFPSWEALDAYVQEFKEHSYQMFGVRTSVPVKRRNERIAQRHSTDSAYQKLPELWQFYSRIYGCTHGVRPRNRGKGLRVHGSVRDTGCTARMNATLKVDRVTKLYYISVRLDGFHNHPCDKERYYGYPENRRIKDPALLCKLLQMHERGMSFGEIQRRLAKLIVETRGNGLTSLFRGEGGVPTRADLHNTISRLKAAKQAETGSTSEPQTHVRSEGDDEEPYKEHEHDNVDDVKALAENEKQTSSPLLMTIWKGL
;
A
#
# COMPACT_ATOMS: atom_id res chain seq x y z
N MET A 1 64.21 -11.91 -26.74
CA MET A 1 64.01 -10.51 -26.32
C MET A 1 62.57 -10.15 -26.62
N GLU A 2 61.69 -10.36 -25.65
CA GLU A 2 60.57 -9.43 -25.48
C GLU A 2 61.13 -8.09 -24.98
N PRO A 3 60.35 -7.00 -25.09
CA PRO A 3 59.50 -6.69 -23.95
C PRO A 3 58.04 -6.38 -24.32
N GLU A 4 57.16 -6.89 -23.45
CA GLU A 4 55.83 -6.38 -23.16
C GLU A 4 55.87 -4.95 -22.60
N ALA A 5 54.86 -4.14 -22.95
CA ALA A 5 54.36 -2.95 -22.25
C ALA A 5 53.35 -2.26 -23.19
N SER A 6 52.25 -1.65 -22.79
CA SER A 6 51.64 -1.35 -21.50
C SER A 6 50.29 -0.68 -21.83
N MET A 7 49.26 -1.05 -21.06
CA MET A 7 48.13 -0.25 -20.56
C MET A 7 47.82 1.12 -21.22
N ASP A 8 46.56 1.31 -21.64
CA ASP A 8 45.64 2.24 -20.94
C ASP A 8 44.19 2.16 -21.46
N ALA A 9 43.28 1.66 -20.62
CA ALA A 9 41.94 2.23 -20.44
C ALA A 9 42.06 3.35 -19.39
N PRO A 10 41.26 4.43 -19.40
CA PRO A 10 39.97 4.42 -18.67
C PRO A 10 38.92 5.41 -19.27
N ALA A 11 37.64 5.39 -18.93
CA ALA A 11 37.07 6.04 -17.74
C ALA A 11 35.58 5.64 -17.62
N THR A 12 35.27 4.71 -16.71
CA THR A 12 34.78 4.94 -15.34
C THR A 12 33.31 5.37 -15.26
N ALA A 13 32.52 4.35 -14.90
CA ALA A 13 31.25 4.48 -14.22
C ALA A 13 31.38 5.40 -13.00
N THR A 14 30.47 6.37 -12.87
CA THR A 14 30.31 7.09 -11.61
C THR A 14 29.41 6.27 -10.70
N ALA A 15 30.05 5.50 -9.82
CA ALA A 15 29.44 4.96 -8.63
C ALA A 15 29.08 6.09 -7.67
N ASN A 16 27.81 6.21 -7.30
CA ASN A 16 27.40 6.89 -6.08
C ASN A 16 27.06 5.82 -5.05
N GLY A 17 28.08 5.40 -4.30
CA GLY A 17 27.91 4.56 -3.13
C GLY A 17 27.44 5.40 -1.94
N ASN A 18 26.35 4.98 -1.31
CA ASN A 18 26.16 5.11 0.12
C ASN A 18 25.92 3.69 0.64
N GLY A 19 26.94 3.15 1.32
CA GLY A 19 26.98 1.81 1.83
C GLY A 19 26.06 1.62 3.04
N ALA A 20 25.15 0.66 2.92
CA ALA A 20 24.74 -0.28 3.95
C ALA A 20 23.80 -1.29 3.26
N ASP A 21 24.05 -2.59 3.49
CA ASP A 21 23.19 -3.73 3.16
C ASP A 21 23.33 -4.35 1.76
N ASP A 22 24.49 -4.98 1.56
CA ASP A 22 24.89 -5.87 0.44
C ASP A 22 24.10 -7.20 0.36
N LYS A 23 22.84 -7.20 0.81
CA LYS A 23 21.92 -8.35 0.76
C LYS A 23 20.91 -8.27 -0.40
N TYR A 24 20.72 -7.09 -0.99
CA TYR A 24 19.68 -6.86 -2.00
C TYR A 24 20.20 -6.31 -3.33
N ALA A 25 21.52 -6.24 -3.53
CA ALA A 25 22.14 -5.65 -4.72
C ALA A 25 21.93 -6.45 -6.02
N ALA A 26 21.48 -7.72 -5.96
CA ALA A 26 21.45 -8.62 -7.11
C ALA A 26 20.17 -8.58 -7.97
N GLU A 27 19.10 -7.91 -7.53
CA GLU A 27 17.85 -7.86 -8.29
C GLU A 27 17.39 -6.41 -8.47
N SER A 28 17.87 -5.79 -9.55
CA SER A 28 17.41 -4.47 -9.95
C SER A 28 15.92 -4.54 -10.28
N PHE A 29 15.10 -3.73 -9.61
CA PHE A 29 13.67 -3.66 -9.89
C PHE A 29 13.45 -3.22 -11.35
N PRO A 30 12.78 -4.01 -12.20
CA PRO A 30 12.57 -3.67 -13.61
C PRO A 30 11.89 -2.31 -13.76
N ASP A 31 12.42 -1.48 -14.65
CA ASP A 31 11.91 -0.13 -14.85
C ASP A 31 10.80 -0.05 -15.91
N ARG A 32 10.54 -1.15 -16.63
CA ARG A 32 9.53 -1.24 -17.71
C ARG A 32 8.66 -2.49 -17.60
N PHE A 33 7.35 -2.30 -17.73
CA PHE A 33 6.36 -3.38 -17.78
C PHE A 33 5.41 -3.22 -18.98
N PRO A 34 4.92 -4.34 -19.56
CA PRO A 34 4.04 -4.29 -20.72
C PRO A 34 2.59 -3.92 -20.37
N SER A 35 2.15 -4.10 -19.12
CA SER A 35 0.78 -3.77 -18.69
C SER A 35 0.69 -3.48 -17.19
N TRP A 36 -0.46 -2.97 -16.73
CA TRP A 36 -0.72 -2.76 -15.31
C TRP A 36 -0.79 -4.08 -14.55
N GLU A 37 -1.33 -5.12 -15.18
CA GLU A 37 -1.45 -6.48 -14.64
C GLU A 37 -0.07 -7.13 -14.46
N ALA A 38 0.83 -6.96 -15.44
CA ALA A 38 2.21 -7.43 -15.34
C ALA A 38 2.96 -6.76 -14.18
N LEU A 39 2.79 -5.44 -14.02
CA LEU A 39 3.33 -4.71 -12.88
C LEU A 39 2.72 -5.19 -11.56
N ASP A 40 1.39 -5.32 -11.48
CA ASP A 40 0.71 -5.72 -10.24
C ASP A 40 1.11 -7.15 -9.81
N ALA A 41 1.30 -8.07 -10.77
CA ALA A 41 1.81 -9.42 -10.52
C ALA A 41 3.26 -9.39 -9.99
N TYR A 42 4.15 -8.65 -10.67
CA TYR A 42 5.54 -8.50 -10.23
C TYR A 42 5.63 -7.83 -8.85
N VAL A 43 4.82 -6.80 -8.60
CA VAL A 43 4.76 -6.11 -7.30
C VAL A 43 4.25 -7.06 -6.21
N GLN A 44 3.34 -7.99 -6.52
CA GLN A 44 2.93 -9.00 -5.55
C GLN A 44 4.08 -9.94 -5.20
N GLU A 45 4.79 -10.45 -6.20
CA GLU A 45 5.94 -11.33 -6.00
C GLU A 45 7.08 -10.62 -5.25
N PHE A 46 7.39 -9.38 -5.64
CA PHE A 46 8.38 -8.54 -4.98
C PHE A 46 8.05 -8.32 -3.50
N LYS A 47 6.78 -8.09 -3.15
CA LYS A 47 6.35 -7.96 -1.75
C LYS A 47 6.61 -9.24 -0.96
N GLU A 48 6.33 -10.41 -1.55
CA GLU A 48 6.50 -11.71 -0.91
C GLU A 48 7.99 -12.05 -0.72
N HIS A 49 8.85 -11.77 -1.70
CA HIS A 49 10.28 -12.05 -1.63
C HIS A 49 11.08 -11.04 -0.77
N SER A 50 10.72 -9.76 -0.84
CA SER A 50 11.44 -8.70 -0.12
C SER A 50 10.86 -8.37 1.26
N TYR A 51 9.68 -8.94 1.58
CA TYR A 51 8.89 -8.62 2.78
C TYR A 51 8.49 -7.14 2.92
N GLN A 52 8.64 -6.35 1.85
CA GLN A 52 8.27 -4.94 1.82
C GLN A 52 6.79 -4.78 1.51
N MET A 53 6.06 -4.06 2.36
CA MET A 53 4.62 -3.84 2.17
C MET A 53 4.33 -2.55 1.40
N PHE A 54 4.04 -2.69 0.11
CA PHE A 54 3.53 -1.60 -0.73
C PHE A 54 2.02 -1.69 -0.95
N GLY A 55 1.32 -0.55 -0.90
CA GLY A 55 -0.09 -0.43 -1.26
C GLY A 55 -0.30 0.71 -2.26
N VAL A 56 -1.30 0.59 -3.13
CA VAL A 56 -1.67 1.69 -4.04
C VAL A 56 -2.18 2.87 -3.20
N ARG A 57 -1.54 4.03 -3.34
CA ARG A 57 -1.87 5.26 -2.61
C ARG A 57 -2.66 6.24 -3.45
N THR A 58 -2.20 6.45 -4.67
CA THR A 58 -2.80 7.38 -5.60
C THR A 58 -2.85 6.73 -6.96
N SER A 59 -3.99 6.83 -7.63
CA SER A 59 -4.13 6.48 -9.03
C SER A 59 -4.68 7.69 -9.78
N VAL A 60 -4.13 7.97 -10.95
CA VAL A 60 -4.60 9.02 -11.85
C VAL A 60 -5.17 8.34 -13.07
N PRO A 61 -6.49 8.39 -13.31
CA PRO A 61 -7.09 7.80 -14.50
C PRO A 61 -6.61 8.49 -15.79
N VAL A 62 -6.54 7.73 -16.88
CA VAL A 62 -6.22 8.26 -18.22
C VAL A 62 -7.21 9.34 -18.63
N LYS A 63 -8.51 9.09 -18.44
CA LYS A 63 -9.59 10.02 -18.73
C LYS A 63 -9.34 11.41 -18.10
N ARG A 64 -9.03 11.43 -16.79
CA ARG A 64 -8.73 12.67 -16.05
C ARG A 64 -7.50 13.40 -16.62
N ARG A 65 -6.46 12.67 -17.06
CA ARG A 65 -5.30 13.28 -17.73
C ARG A 65 -5.72 13.91 -19.06
N ASN A 66 -6.46 13.17 -19.88
CA ASN A 66 -6.88 13.63 -21.21
C ASN A 66 -7.78 14.87 -21.12
N GLU A 67 -8.73 14.90 -20.19
CA GLU A 67 -9.57 16.07 -19.90
C GLU A 67 -8.71 17.29 -19.53
N ARG A 68 -7.73 17.10 -18.64
CA ARG A 68 -6.82 18.19 -18.22
C ARG A 68 -5.97 18.72 -19.37
N ILE A 69 -5.53 17.85 -20.29
CA ILE A 69 -4.79 18.27 -21.49
C ILE A 69 -5.70 19.08 -22.40
N ALA A 70 -6.93 18.61 -22.65
CA ALA A 70 -7.89 19.30 -23.51
C ALA A 70 -8.34 20.66 -22.95
N GLN A 71 -8.36 20.84 -21.62
CA GLN A 71 -8.66 22.12 -20.99
C GLN A 71 -7.50 23.12 -21.06
N ARG A 72 -6.25 22.63 -21.01
CA ARG A 72 -5.05 23.49 -20.94
C ARG A 72 -4.46 23.84 -22.29
N HIS A 73 -4.72 23.02 -23.30
CA HIS A 73 -4.18 23.21 -24.63
C HIS A 73 -5.31 23.15 -25.66
N SER A 74 -5.19 23.96 -26.73
CA SER A 74 -6.11 23.89 -27.86
C SER A 74 -6.07 22.50 -28.50
N THR A 75 -7.09 22.16 -29.29
CA THR A 75 -7.23 20.88 -30.00
C THR A 75 -6.02 20.54 -30.88
N ASP A 76 -5.20 21.53 -31.22
CA ASP A 76 -4.01 21.45 -32.08
C ASP A 76 -2.69 21.20 -31.33
N SER A 77 -2.77 20.85 -30.05
CA SER A 77 -1.57 20.65 -29.23
C SER A 77 -0.82 19.37 -29.60
N ALA A 78 0.51 19.43 -29.56
CA ALA A 78 1.41 18.27 -29.72
C ALA A 78 1.23 17.18 -28.62
N TYR A 79 0.32 17.39 -27.66
CA TYR A 79 0.03 16.43 -26.61
C TYR A 79 -1.00 15.38 -27.09
N GLN A 80 -0.47 14.22 -27.47
CA GLN A 80 -1.29 13.07 -27.85
C GLN A 80 -2.16 12.60 -26.67
N LYS A 81 -3.46 12.45 -26.92
CA LYS A 81 -4.40 11.80 -25.98
C LYS A 81 -4.01 10.33 -25.81
N LEU A 82 -4.00 9.86 -24.56
CA LEU A 82 -3.76 8.45 -24.28
C LEU A 82 -5.04 7.63 -24.46
N PRO A 83 -4.95 6.35 -24.87
CA PRO A 83 -6.12 5.48 -24.96
C PRO A 83 -6.71 5.17 -23.59
N GLU A 84 -8.02 5.31 -23.42
CA GLU A 84 -8.70 5.06 -22.14
C GLU A 84 -8.68 3.59 -21.70
N LEU A 85 -8.45 2.66 -22.64
CA LEU A 85 -8.30 1.22 -22.38
C LEU A 85 -7.23 0.89 -21.32
N TRP A 86 -6.23 1.76 -21.17
CA TRP A 86 -5.18 1.61 -20.16
C TRP A 86 -5.63 1.94 -18.73
N GLN A 87 -6.84 2.49 -18.56
CA GLN A 87 -7.49 2.87 -17.29
C GLN A 87 -6.74 3.95 -16.49
N PHE A 88 -5.47 3.73 -16.14
CA PHE A 88 -4.62 4.61 -15.33
C PHE A 88 -3.47 5.18 -16.15
N TYR A 89 -3.28 6.50 -16.01
CA TYR A 89 -2.09 7.18 -16.48
C TYR A 89 -0.92 6.96 -15.52
N SER A 90 -1.14 7.08 -14.21
CA SER A 90 -0.12 6.82 -13.21
C SER A 90 -0.69 6.20 -11.95
N ARG A 91 0.14 5.42 -11.26
CA ARG A 91 -0.13 4.87 -9.93
C ARG A 91 1.09 5.08 -9.05
N ILE A 92 0.86 5.46 -7.81
CA ILE A 92 1.88 5.55 -6.77
C ILE A 92 1.60 4.44 -5.77
N TYR A 93 2.56 3.54 -5.62
CA TYR A 93 2.57 2.53 -4.58
C TYR A 93 3.46 3.05 -3.45
N GLY A 94 2.93 3.14 -2.24
CA GLY A 94 3.66 3.65 -1.08
C GLY A 94 3.70 2.62 0.02
N CYS A 95 4.74 2.66 0.84
CA CYS A 95 4.84 1.78 2.00
C CYS A 95 3.60 1.92 2.91
N THR A 96 3.11 0.81 3.48
CA THR A 96 2.00 0.82 4.43
C THR A 96 2.26 1.69 5.66
N HIS A 97 3.52 1.79 6.09
CA HIS A 97 3.97 2.60 7.23
C HIS A 97 4.27 4.06 6.90
N GLY A 98 4.14 4.47 5.63
CA GLY A 98 4.24 5.87 5.22
C GLY A 98 2.90 6.62 5.26
N VAL A 99 1.84 5.98 5.76
CA VAL A 99 0.52 6.58 5.81
C VAL A 99 0.09 6.85 7.23
N ARG A 100 -0.05 8.16 7.47
CA ARG A 100 -0.85 8.72 8.55
C ARG A 100 -2.28 8.19 8.46
N PRO A 101 -2.75 7.42 9.46
CA PRO A 101 -4.16 7.09 9.56
C PRO A 101 -4.96 8.40 9.58
N ARG A 102 -6.06 8.47 8.81
CA ARG A 102 -7.04 9.52 9.04
C ARG A 102 -7.76 9.20 10.35
N ASN A 103 -7.70 10.09 11.33
CA ASN A 103 -8.48 9.96 12.55
C ASN A 103 -9.97 10.03 12.18
N ARG A 104 -10.69 8.91 12.35
CA ARG A 104 -12.13 8.79 12.05
C ARG A 104 -13.02 8.91 13.28
N GLY A 105 -12.47 9.19 14.45
CA GLY A 105 -13.23 9.29 15.70
C GLY A 105 -12.62 10.31 16.66
N LYS A 106 -13.36 10.64 17.73
CA LYS A 106 -13.02 11.62 18.76
C LYS A 106 -11.83 11.22 19.67
N GLY A 107 -11.11 10.14 19.37
CA GLY A 107 -9.89 9.73 20.09
C GLY A 107 -10.09 8.96 21.40
N LEU A 108 -11.31 8.58 21.79
CA LEU A 108 -11.55 7.86 23.06
C LEU A 108 -10.91 6.46 23.13
N ARG A 109 -10.59 5.84 21.99
CA ARG A 109 -9.88 4.56 21.93
C ARG A 109 -8.45 4.79 21.45
N VAL A 110 -7.47 4.54 22.32
CA VAL A 110 -6.06 4.53 21.94
C VAL A 110 -5.80 3.22 21.20
N HIS A 111 -5.64 3.29 19.88
CA HIS A 111 -5.10 2.15 19.13
C HIS A 111 -3.61 2.03 19.44
N GLY A 112 -3.21 0.99 20.17
CA GLY A 112 -1.81 0.75 20.57
C GLY A 112 -0.82 0.46 19.43
N SER A 113 -1.26 0.52 18.18
CA SER A 113 -0.41 0.32 16.99
C SER A 113 -0.66 1.47 16.02
N VAL A 114 0.00 2.60 16.26
CA VAL A 114 0.17 3.61 15.22
C VAL A 114 1.15 3.03 14.20
N ARG A 115 0.63 2.70 13.02
CA ARG A 115 1.41 2.08 11.95
C ARG A 115 2.25 3.08 11.18
N ASP A 116 2.02 4.38 11.38
CA ASP A 116 2.77 5.40 10.67
C ASP A 116 4.14 5.61 11.32
N THR A 117 5.18 5.25 10.58
CA THR A 117 6.57 5.55 10.95
C THR A 117 7.09 6.75 10.16
N GLY A 118 6.26 7.39 9.31
CA GLY A 118 6.71 8.41 8.38
C GLY A 118 7.58 7.87 7.24
N CYS A 119 7.44 6.59 6.91
CA CYS A 119 8.22 5.96 5.84
C CYS A 119 7.99 6.63 4.48
N THR A 120 9.06 6.92 3.75
CA THR A 120 9.01 7.63 2.46
C THR A 120 9.12 6.70 1.25
N ALA A 121 9.40 5.41 1.46
CA ALA A 121 9.52 4.42 0.40
C ALA A 121 8.28 4.38 -0.50
N ARG A 122 8.51 4.59 -1.80
CA ARG A 122 7.46 4.64 -2.83
C ARG A 122 7.96 4.15 -4.18
N MET A 123 7.03 3.65 -4.96
CA MET A 123 7.19 3.25 -6.34
C MET A 123 6.21 4.04 -7.20
N ASN A 124 6.76 4.81 -8.13
CA ASN A 124 6.00 5.66 -9.04
C ASN A 124 5.92 4.96 -10.39
N ALA A 125 4.73 4.54 -10.78
CA ALA A 125 4.45 3.90 -12.06
C ALA A 125 3.68 4.85 -12.98
N THR A 126 4.15 5.02 -14.21
CA THR A 126 3.55 5.95 -15.19
C THR A 126 3.50 5.31 -16.58
N LEU A 127 2.34 5.41 -17.23
CA LEU A 127 2.13 5.02 -18.61
C LEU A 127 2.87 5.97 -19.56
N LYS A 128 3.74 5.39 -20.40
CA LYS A 128 4.54 6.10 -21.40
C LYS A 128 4.36 5.43 -22.77
N VAL A 129 4.74 6.17 -23.81
CA VAL A 129 4.79 5.69 -25.19
C VAL A 129 6.25 5.69 -25.62
N ASP A 130 6.70 4.58 -26.18
CA ASP A 130 8.03 4.48 -26.77
C ASP A 130 8.08 5.34 -28.04
N ARG A 131 9.12 6.17 -28.18
CA ARG A 131 9.25 7.08 -29.32
C ARG A 131 9.47 6.33 -30.63
N VAL A 132 10.17 5.19 -30.57
CA VAL A 132 10.59 4.41 -31.75
C VAL A 132 9.48 3.44 -32.14
N THR A 133 9.08 2.56 -31.23
CA THR A 133 8.10 1.49 -31.53
C THR A 133 6.65 1.96 -31.49
N LYS A 134 6.38 3.17 -30.95
CA LYS A 134 5.04 3.70 -30.67
C LYS A 134 4.18 2.81 -29.77
N LEU A 135 4.80 1.84 -29.09
CA LEU A 135 4.14 0.96 -28.13
C LEU A 135 4.03 1.63 -26.76
N TYR A 136 2.94 1.32 -26.07
CA TYR A 136 2.70 1.77 -24.70
C TYR A 136 3.38 0.82 -23.71
N TYR A 137 3.94 1.38 -22.65
CA TYR A 137 4.54 0.62 -21.57
C TYR A 137 4.44 1.39 -20.25
N ILE A 138 4.57 0.69 -19.14
CA ILE A 138 4.58 1.28 -17.80
C ILE A 138 6.02 1.46 -17.37
N SER A 139 6.39 2.71 -17.10
CA SER A 139 7.69 3.07 -16.55
C SER A 139 7.59 3.17 -15.03
N VAL A 140 8.47 2.46 -14.33
CA VAL A 140 8.51 2.42 -12.87
C VAL A 140 9.79 3.09 -12.37
N ARG A 141 9.65 3.87 -11.30
CA ARG A 141 10.76 4.47 -10.57
C ARG A 141 10.56 4.28 -9.07
N LEU A 142 11.56 3.70 -8.42
CA LEU A 142 11.63 3.64 -6.96
C LEU A 142 12.17 4.97 -6.42
N ASP A 143 11.65 5.40 -5.28
CA ASP A 143 12.04 6.63 -4.61
C ASP A 143 11.79 6.51 -3.10
N GLY A 144 12.50 7.31 -2.30
CA GLY A 144 12.50 7.23 -0.84
C GLY A 144 13.17 5.98 -0.29
N PHE A 145 13.04 5.76 1.02
CA PHE A 145 13.66 4.64 1.72
C PHE A 145 12.80 4.15 2.89
N HIS A 146 13.03 2.91 3.31
CA HIS A 146 12.42 2.36 4.51
C HIS A 146 13.15 2.86 5.75
N ASN A 147 12.41 3.38 6.72
CA ASN A 147 12.92 3.78 8.03
C ASN A 147 12.46 2.83 9.15
N HIS A 148 11.98 1.66 8.76
CA HIS A 148 11.51 0.61 9.65
C HIS A 148 11.95 -0.76 9.10
N PRO A 149 12.04 -1.79 9.95
CA PRO A 149 12.38 -3.14 9.50
C PRO A 149 11.34 -3.70 8.52
N CYS A 150 11.81 -4.38 7.48
CA CYS A 150 11.02 -5.10 6.49
C CYS A 150 11.31 -6.59 6.63
N ASP A 151 10.73 -7.20 7.66
CA ASP A 151 11.01 -8.59 8.02
C ASP A 151 9.79 -9.49 7.80
N LYS A 152 10.08 -10.78 7.68
CA LYS A 152 9.11 -11.84 7.41
C LYS A 152 7.96 -11.87 8.42
N GLU A 153 8.28 -11.73 9.72
CA GLU A 153 7.30 -11.76 10.80
C GLU A 153 6.28 -10.63 10.65
N ARG A 154 6.76 -9.43 10.28
CA ARG A 154 5.91 -8.25 10.10
C ARG A 154 5.08 -8.37 8.82
N TYR A 155 5.67 -8.86 7.74
CA TYR A 155 4.97 -9.11 6.49
C TYR A 155 3.81 -10.11 6.67
N TYR A 156 4.05 -11.25 7.32
CA TYR A 156 3.00 -12.21 7.64
C TYR A 156 2.13 -11.80 8.85
N GLY A 157 2.49 -10.71 9.51
CA GLY A 157 1.67 -9.96 10.46
C GLY A 157 0.49 -9.22 9.83
N TYR A 158 0.43 -9.08 8.51
CA TYR A 158 -0.71 -8.45 7.82
C TYR A 158 -1.84 -9.44 7.51
N PRO A 159 -3.12 -9.10 7.81
CA PRO A 159 -4.26 -9.94 7.47
C PRO A 159 -4.38 -10.26 5.97
N GLU A 160 -3.95 -9.34 5.09
CA GLU A 160 -3.94 -9.56 3.64
C GLU A 160 -3.01 -10.70 3.24
N ASN A 161 -1.88 -10.85 3.95
CA ASN A 161 -0.82 -11.82 3.65
C ASN A 161 -1.04 -13.17 4.36
N ARG A 162 -1.91 -13.19 5.39
CA ARG A 162 -2.40 -14.43 6.03
C ARG A 162 -3.65 -15.01 5.39
N ARG A 163 -4.21 -14.32 4.41
CA ARG A 163 -5.46 -14.74 3.79
C ARG A 163 -5.24 -16.05 3.03
N ILE A 164 -6.07 -17.04 3.30
CA ILE A 164 -6.10 -18.29 2.56
C ILE A 164 -6.61 -17.98 1.14
N LYS A 165 -5.75 -18.16 0.13
CA LYS A 165 -6.08 -18.01 -1.29
C LYS A 165 -6.33 -19.36 -1.97
N ASP A 166 -5.69 -20.43 -1.48
CA ASP A 166 -5.79 -21.77 -2.05
C ASP A 166 -7.21 -22.35 -1.88
N PRO A 167 -7.90 -22.69 -2.98
CA PRO A 167 -9.23 -23.31 -2.94
C PRO A 167 -9.27 -24.61 -2.12
N ALA A 168 -8.22 -25.44 -2.14
CA ALA A 168 -8.21 -26.70 -1.41
C ALA A 168 -8.24 -26.48 0.11
N LEU A 169 -7.44 -25.52 0.60
CA LEU A 169 -7.46 -25.11 2.01
C LEU A 169 -8.79 -24.44 2.41
N LEU A 170 -9.42 -23.67 1.52
CA LEU A 170 -10.74 -23.08 1.77
C LEU A 170 -11.83 -24.15 1.90
N CYS A 171 -11.86 -25.14 1.01
CA CYS A 171 -12.75 -26.29 1.10
C CYS A 171 -12.55 -27.06 2.40
N LYS A 172 -11.29 -27.27 2.81
CA LYS A 172 -10.99 -27.93 4.07
C LYS A 172 -11.46 -27.14 5.27
N LEU A 173 -11.24 -25.81 5.30
CA LEU A 173 -11.77 -24.91 6.33
C LEU A 173 -13.29 -25.04 6.47
N LEU A 174 -14.03 -25.02 5.37
CA LEU A 174 -15.49 -25.16 5.39
C LEU A 174 -15.93 -26.52 5.91
N GLN A 175 -15.35 -27.62 5.40
CA GLN A 175 -15.64 -28.97 5.89
C GLN A 175 -15.38 -29.07 7.40
N MET A 176 -14.29 -28.48 7.87
CA MET A 176 -13.92 -28.48 9.28
C MET A 176 -14.93 -27.71 10.14
N HIS A 177 -15.41 -26.57 9.64
CA HIS A 177 -16.42 -25.76 10.32
C HIS A 177 -17.81 -26.40 10.31
N GLU A 178 -18.24 -27.01 9.21
CA GLU A 178 -19.53 -27.71 9.08
C GLU A 178 -19.63 -28.91 10.04
N ARG A 179 -18.50 -29.54 10.38
CA ARG A 179 -18.40 -30.57 11.42
C ARG A 179 -18.49 -30.04 12.86
N GLY A 180 -18.66 -28.73 13.05
CA GLY A 180 -18.79 -28.10 14.36
C GLY A 180 -17.47 -27.99 15.14
N MET A 181 -16.32 -28.09 14.48
CA MET A 181 -15.02 -27.97 15.18
C MET A 181 -14.77 -26.55 15.66
N SER A 182 -14.13 -26.39 16.82
CA SER A 182 -13.78 -25.07 17.34
C SER A 182 -12.75 -24.38 16.46
N PHE A 183 -12.84 -23.05 16.33
CA PHE A 183 -11.88 -22.29 15.50
C PHE A 183 -10.41 -22.47 15.94
N GLY A 184 -10.15 -22.74 17.22
CA GLY A 184 -8.80 -23.03 17.70
C GLY A 184 -8.26 -24.36 17.16
N GLU A 185 -9.11 -25.39 17.12
CA GLU A 185 -8.76 -26.69 16.53
C GLU A 185 -8.55 -26.58 15.02
N ILE A 186 -9.46 -25.85 14.34
CA ILE A 186 -9.37 -25.59 12.90
C ILE A 186 -8.06 -24.88 12.56
N GLN A 187 -7.70 -23.84 13.33
CA GLN A 187 -6.46 -23.11 13.14
C GLN A 187 -5.24 -24.01 13.28
N ARG A 188 -5.19 -24.87 14.31
CA ARG A 188 -4.06 -25.78 14.53
C ARG A 188 -3.89 -26.77 13.37
N ARG A 189 -5.00 -27.35 12.88
CA ARG A 189 -4.98 -28.29 11.75
C ARG A 189 -4.59 -27.62 10.44
N LEU A 190 -5.13 -26.43 10.15
CA LEU A 190 -4.76 -25.68 8.96
C LEU A 190 -3.30 -25.23 9.00
N ALA A 191 -2.80 -24.78 10.15
CA ALA A 191 -1.39 -24.43 10.32
C ALA A 191 -0.48 -25.63 9.99
N LYS A 192 -0.83 -26.82 10.50
CA LYS A 192 -0.10 -28.07 10.20
C LYS A 192 -0.12 -28.40 8.70
N LEU A 193 -1.29 -28.37 8.07
CA LEU A 193 -1.42 -28.60 6.62
C LEU A 193 -0.59 -27.61 5.80
N ILE A 194 -0.63 -26.33 6.16
CA ILE A 194 0.13 -25.28 5.48
C ILE A 194 1.63 -25.53 5.60
N VAL A 195 2.12 -25.98 6.77
CA VAL A 195 3.54 -26.31 6.98
C VAL A 195 3.93 -27.57 6.20
N GLU A 196 3.10 -28.62 6.22
CA GLU A 196 3.34 -29.87 5.48
C GLU A 196 3.38 -29.63 3.97
N THR A 197 2.46 -28.82 3.44
CA THR A 197 2.43 -28.48 2.01
C THR A 197 3.71 -27.76 1.56
N ARG A 198 4.38 -27.03 2.47
CA ARG A 198 5.69 -26.39 2.21
C ARG A 198 6.85 -27.38 2.24
N GLY A 199 6.82 -28.35 3.16
CA GLY A 199 7.87 -29.35 3.33
C GLY A 199 7.95 -30.37 2.18
N ASN A 200 6.86 -30.52 1.41
CA ASN A 200 6.70 -31.63 0.47
C ASN A 200 7.08 -31.29 -0.99
N GLY A 201 7.63 -30.11 -1.27
CA GLY A 201 8.32 -29.78 -2.54
C GLY A 201 7.52 -29.89 -3.86
N LEU A 202 6.25 -30.30 -3.84
CA LEU A 202 5.55 -30.74 -5.06
C LEU A 202 4.75 -29.65 -5.79
N THR A 203 4.66 -28.42 -5.25
CA THR A 203 3.98 -27.31 -5.92
C THR A 203 4.93 -26.13 -6.12
N SER A 204 5.84 -26.26 -7.09
CA SER A 204 6.91 -25.29 -7.36
C SER A 204 6.47 -23.96 -7.99
N LEU A 205 5.17 -23.71 -8.15
CA LEU A 205 4.66 -22.53 -8.86
C LEU A 205 4.19 -21.39 -7.94
N PHE A 206 4.05 -21.64 -6.64
CA PHE A 206 3.73 -20.60 -5.65
C PHE A 206 4.62 -20.79 -4.43
N ARG A 207 5.85 -20.28 -4.52
CA ARG A 207 6.84 -20.24 -3.43
C ARG A 207 6.48 -19.19 -2.37
N GLY A 208 5.19 -19.04 -2.04
CA GLY A 208 4.72 -18.08 -1.06
C GLY A 208 4.69 -18.71 0.33
N GLU A 209 5.55 -18.26 1.24
CA GLU A 209 5.53 -18.70 2.64
C GLU A 209 4.35 -18.08 3.44
N GLY A 210 3.15 -18.00 2.85
CA GLY A 210 1.98 -17.25 3.34
C GLY A 210 1.73 -17.31 4.86
N GLY A 211 1.33 -16.23 5.51
CA GLY A 211 1.25 -16.23 6.97
C GLY A 211 0.19 -17.21 7.49
N VAL A 212 0.42 -17.84 8.66
CA VAL A 212 -0.57 -18.75 9.27
C VAL A 212 -1.79 -17.95 9.69
N PRO A 213 -3.01 -18.27 9.20
CA PRO A 213 -4.23 -17.52 9.52
C PRO A 213 -4.51 -17.51 11.03
N THR A 214 -4.95 -16.36 11.55
CA THR A 214 -5.44 -16.26 12.94
C THR A 214 -6.88 -16.73 13.05
N ARG A 215 -7.36 -17.01 14.27
CA ARG A 215 -8.79 -17.27 14.54
C ARG A 215 -9.73 -16.22 13.95
N ALA A 216 -9.36 -14.94 14.03
CA ALA A 216 -10.16 -13.85 13.45
C ALA A 216 -10.19 -13.94 11.91
N ASP A 217 -9.05 -14.28 11.28
CA ASP A 217 -8.97 -14.45 9.83
C ASP A 217 -9.86 -15.61 9.35
N LEU A 218 -9.90 -16.72 10.09
CA LEU A 218 -10.78 -17.86 9.80
C LEU A 218 -12.25 -17.44 9.87
N HIS A 219 -12.64 -16.76 10.94
CA HIS A 219 -14.02 -16.26 11.10
C HIS A 219 -14.42 -15.35 9.94
N ASN A 220 -13.58 -14.36 9.61
CA ASN A 220 -13.80 -13.44 8.49
C ASN A 220 -13.84 -14.15 7.13
N THR A 221 -13.09 -15.24 6.98
CA THR A 221 -13.09 -16.05 5.74
C THR A 221 -14.40 -16.82 5.60
N ILE A 222 -14.87 -17.47 6.66
CA ILE A 222 -16.15 -18.20 6.63
C ILE A 222 -17.32 -17.24 6.40
N SER A 223 -17.35 -16.09 7.08
CA SER A 223 -18.40 -15.09 6.85
C SER A 223 -18.46 -14.64 5.39
N ARG A 224 -17.30 -14.41 4.76
CA ARG A 224 -17.24 -14.07 3.32
C ARG A 224 -17.72 -15.20 2.42
N LEU A 225 -17.33 -16.45 2.71
CA LEU A 225 -17.77 -17.61 1.93
C LEU A 225 -19.28 -17.84 2.05
N LYS A 226 -19.86 -17.64 3.24
CA LYS A 226 -21.31 -17.69 3.44
C LYS A 226 -22.03 -16.58 2.68
N ALA A 227 -21.54 -15.35 2.76
CA ALA A 227 -22.11 -14.23 2.02
C ALA A 227 -22.03 -14.44 0.49
N ALA A 228 -20.92 -15.00 -0.02
CA ALA A 228 -20.79 -15.36 -1.44
C ALA A 228 -21.82 -16.42 -1.85
N LYS A 229 -21.98 -17.49 -1.07
CA LYS A 229 -23.02 -18.50 -1.32
C LYS A 229 -24.43 -17.91 -1.30
N GLN A 230 -24.73 -16.98 -0.39
CA GLN A 230 -26.04 -16.31 -0.32
C GLN A 230 -26.29 -15.38 -1.51
N ALA A 231 -25.25 -14.70 -2.00
CA ALA A 231 -25.34 -13.87 -3.20
C ALA A 231 -25.57 -14.73 -4.46
N GLU A 232 -24.96 -15.91 -4.54
CA GLU A 232 -25.18 -16.88 -5.62
C GLU A 232 -26.58 -17.49 -5.60
N THR A 233 -27.17 -17.71 -4.42
CA THR A 233 -28.52 -18.28 -4.29
C THR A 233 -29.65 -17.25 -4.34
N GLY A 234 -29.35 -15.96 -4.53
CA GLY A 234 -30.35 -14.89 -4.63
C GLY A 234 -31.20 -14.66 -3.37
N SER A 235 -30.85 -15.27 -2.23
CA SER A 235 -31.65 -15.22 -1.01
C SER A 235 -31.09 -14.17 -0.06
N THR A 236 -31.46 -12.91 -0.27
CA THR A 236 -31.19 -11.82 0.70
C THR A 236 -32.18 -11.92 1.86
N SER A 237 -31.74 -12.43 3.01
CA SER A 237 -32.48 -12.23 4.27
C SER A 237 -32.12 -10.86 4.85
N GLU A 238 -33.13 -10.07 5.19
CA GLU A 238 -33.02 -8.74 5.81
C GLU A 238 -32.16 -8.77 7.08
N PRO A 239 -31.41 -7.70 7.38
CA PRO A 239 -30.71 -7.57 8.66
C PRO A 239 -31.75 -7.51 9.79
N GLN A 240 -31.67 -8.42 10.76
CA GLN A 240 -32.45 -8.30 11.99
C GLN A 240 -32.05 -7.02 12.73
N THR A 241 -32.92 -6.02 12.67
CA THR A 241 -32.87 -4.87 13.55
C THR A 241 -33.31 -5.34 14.94
N HIS A 242 -32.42 -5.27 15.92
CA HIS A 242 -32.80 -5.44 17.31
C HIS A 242 -33.59 -4.20 17.71
N VAL A 243 -34.92 -4.29 17.67
CA VAL A 243 -35.83 -3.27 18.20
C VAL A 243 -35.51 -3.11 19.69
N ARG A 244 -34.92 -1.98 20.06
CA ARG A 244 -34.78 -1.56 21.45
C ARG A 244 -36.10 -0.89 21.82
N SER A 245 -36.83 -1.51 22.75
CA SER A 245 -38.07 -0.98 23.30
C SER A 245 -37.85 0.43 23.85
N GLU A 246 -38.66 1.36 23.37
CA GLU A 246 -38.80 2.72 23.89
C GLU A 246 -39.51 2.65 25.26
N GLY A 247 -38.89 3.23 26.27
CA GLY A 247 -39.41 3.27 27.63
C GLY A 247 -38.40 3.93 28.55
N ASP A 248 -38.73 5.18 28.89
CA ASP A 248 -38.25 5.96 30.03
C ASP A 248 -36.84 6.55 29.92
N ASP A 249 -36.80 7.86 29.62
CA ASP A 249 -36.08 8.89 30.40
C ASP A 249 -36.21 10.23 29.65
N GLU A 250 -37.33 10.94 29.88
CA GLU A 250 -37.40 12.38 29.61
C GLU A 250 -36.58 13.11 30.68
N GLU A 251 -35.40 13.63 30.31
CA GLU A 251 -34.78 14.73 31.04
C GLU A 251 -34.61 15.95 30.11
N PRO A 252 -35.00 17.16 30.57
CA PRO A 252 -35.09 18.34 29.71
C PRO A 252 -33.71 18.89 29.36
N TYR A 253 -33.52 19.12 28.05
CA TYR A 253 -32.38 19.83 27.47
C TYR A 253 -32.21 21.21 28.13
N LYS A 254 -31.09 21.40 28.85
CA LYS A 254 -30.57 22.72 29.20
C LYS A 254 -29.59 23.16 28.11
N GLU A 255 -29.95 24.21 27.38
CA GLU A 255 -29.02 24.95 26.53
C GLU A 255 -27.94 25.60 27.43
N HIS A 256 -26.71 25.15 27.26
CA HIS A 256 -25.54 25.83 27.80
C HIS A 256 -24.80 26.48 26.62
N GLU A 257 -25.11 27.75 26.38
CA GLU A 257 -24.25 28.65 25.63
C GLU A 257 -22.94 28.80 26.41
N HIS A 258 -21.84 28.30 25.83
CA HIS A 258 -20.49 28.67 26.25
C HIS A 258 -19.84 29.39 25.08
N ASP A 259 -20.00 30.71 25.08
CA ASP A 259 -19.14 31.64 24.37
C ASP A 259 -17.72 31.49 24.92
N ASN A 260 -16.82 30.91 24.12
CA ASN A 260 -15.40 30.85 24.44
C ASN A 260 -14.66 31.85 23.56
N VAL A 261 -14.83 33.14 23.88
CA VAL A 261 -14.12 34.27 23.28
C VAL A 261 -12.85 34.51 24.09
N ASP A 262 -11.88 33.58 24.06
CA ASP A 262 -10.56 33.83 24.68
C ASP A 262 -9.36 33.16 23.98
N ASP A 263 -9.55 32.24 23.03
CA ASP A 263 -8.42 31.55 22.37
C ASP A 263 -7.81 32.27 21.15
N VAL A 264 -8.36 33.43 20.75
CA VAL A 264 -7.85 34.19 19.58
C VAL A 264 -6.74 35.18 19.96
N LYS A 265 -6.45 35.38 21.25
CA LYS A 265 -5.48 36.37 21.73
C LYS A 265 -4.07 35.82 21.99
N ALA A 266 -3.89 34.50 22.07
CA ALA A 266 -2.60 33.87 22.40
C ALA A 266 -1.70 33.55 21.19
N LEU A 267 -2.19 33.71 19.95
CA LEU A 267 -1.40 33.45 18.73
C LEU A 267 -0.77 34.71 18.10
N ALA A 268 -1.15 35.92 18.55
CA ALA A 268 -0.64 37.18 18.00
C ALA A 268 0.60 37.74 18.73
N GLU A 269 0.98 37.18 19.89
CA GLU A 269 2.11 37.68 20.69
C GLU A 269 3.41 36.89 20.52
N ASN A 270 3.38 35.72 19.86
CA ASN A 270 4.60 34.90 19.66
C ASN A 270 5.34 35.19 18.34
N GLU A 271 4.75 35.99 17.43
CA GLU A 271 5.42 36.44 16.19
C GLU A 271 6.30 37.70 16.39
N LYS A 272 6.37 38.27 17.60
CA LYS A 272 7.18 39.47 17.89
C LYS A 272 8.51 39.21 18.61
N GLN A 273 8.91 37.95 18.85
CA GLN A 273 10.09 37.64 19.67
C GLN A 273 11.19 36.80 19.00
N THR A 274 11.14 36.57 17.69
CA THR A 274 12.24 35.92 16.93
C THR A 274 12.62 36.69 15.66
N SER A 275 12.86 38.00 15.78
CA SER A 275 13.61 38.76 14.78
C SER A 275 14.83 39.39 15.44
N SER A 276 16.00 38.78 15.24
CA SER A 276 17.30 39.41 15.49
C SER A 276 17.96 39.75 14.14
N PRO A 277 18.64 40.91 13.99
CA PRO A 277 18.89 41.53 12.70
C PRO A 277 20.32 41.28 12.21
N LEU A 278 20.52 40.35 11.28
CA LEU A 278 21.72 40.33 10.44
C LEU A 278 21.32 39.89 9.04
N LEU A 279 21.76 40.67 8.04
CA LEU A 279 21.57 40.51 6.59
C LEU A 279 20.38 41.26 5.95
N MET A 280 20.33 42.57 6.16
CA MET A 280 19.80 43.51 5.15
C MET A 280 20.86 44.53 4.75
N THR A 281 21.82 44.09 3.95
CA THR A 281 22.57 44.98 3.06
C THR A 281 22.78 44.24 1.74
N ILE A 282 22.61 44.98 0.64
CA ILE A 282 22.74 44.56 -0.77
C ILE A 282 21.42 44.05 -1.40
N TRP A 283 20.51 44.99 -1.70
CA TRP A 283 19.98 45.13 -3.07
C TRP A 283 19.15 46.41 -3.23
N LYS A 284 19.84 47.53 -3.46
CA LYS A 284 19.35 48.66 -4.28
C LYS A 284 20.57 49.31 -4.95
N GLY A 285 20.66 49.15 -6.27
CA GLY A 285 21.54 49.96 -7.13
C GLY A 285 22.68 49.21 -7.81
N LEU A 286 22.37 48.48 -8.88
CA LEU A 286 23.08 48.41 -10.16
C LEU A 286 22.34 47.47 -11.12
#